data_AF-A0A4R2CVB6-F1
#
_entry.id   AF-A0A4R2CVB6-F1
#
_cell.length_a   1.000
_cell.length_b   1.000
_cell.length_c   1.000
_cell.angle_alpha   90.00
_cell.angle_beta   90.00
_cell.angle_gamma   90.00
#
_symmetry.space_group_name_H-M   'P 1'
#
loop_
_entity.id
_entity.type
_entity.pdbx_description
1 polymer ?
#
loop_
_entity_poly.entity_id
_entity_poly.type
_entity_poly.pdbx_seq_one_letter_code
_entity_poly.pdbx_strand_id
1 'polypeptide(L)'
;MMRIYVPSTIPLLDAACHAGEIGPAPLTAYAVTPALREWYSGGDDEELEYAAMAQAARASVGLLAADPSAVRRRVVIACEVGAVPPADGTVELGDARLEMHVVIPWTKVAAVHVDAVAAAGVVGKAADTWDAAQNGDEDAVFALDSCEGEDLLWYATQEIPDLLAAEGPRGGLRA
;
A
#
# COMPACT_ATOMS: atom_id res chain seq x y z
N MET A 1 1.22 -20.95 -0.64
CA MET A 1 0.49 -19.71 -0.96
C MET A 1 1.14 -18.63 -0.12
N MET A 2 1.43 -17.48 -0.71
CA MET A 2 2.16 -16.42 -0.05
C MET A 2 1.44 -15.10 -0.27
N ARG A 3 1.31 -14.34 0.82
CA ARG A 3 0.68 -13.03 0.79
C ARG A 3 1.68 -11.98 0.32
N ILE A 4 1.21 -11.12 -0.57
CA ILE A 4 1.90 -9.92 -1.02
C ILE A 4 0.99 -8.71 -0.83
N TYR A 5 1.60 -7.55 -0.69
CA TYR A 5 0.93 -6.27 -0.48
C TYR A 5 1.33 -5.32 -1.60
N VAL A 6 0.36 -4.94 -2.43
CA VAL A 6 0.60 -4.04 -3.56
C VAL A 6 0.17 -2.62 -3.15
N PRO A 7 1.09 -1.65 -3.07
CA PRO A 7 0.73 -0.24 -2.86
C PRO A 7 -0.13 0.25 -4.03
N SER A 8 -1.15 1.02 -3.71
CA SER A 8 -2.10 1.54 -4.69
C SER A 8 -2.64 2.90 -4.26
N THR A 9 -3.60 3.43 -5.02
CA THR A 9 -4.42 4.59 -4.70
C THR A 9 -5.87 4.26 -5.05
N ILE A 10 -6.85 5.08 -4.64
CA ILE A 10 -8.25 4.85 -5.03
C ILE A 10 -8.41 4.77 -6.56
N PRO A 11 -7.84 5.67 -7.39
CA PRO A 11 -7.90 5.54 -8.84
C PRO A 11 -7.26 4.26 -9.40
N LEU A 12 -6.13 3.82 -8.84
CA LEU A 12 -5.46 2.60 -9.29
C LEU A 12 -6.23 1.34 -8.89
N LEU A 13 -6.83 1.32 -7.70
CA LEU A 13 -7.74 0.27 -7.25
C LEU A 13 -8.98 0.18 -8.15
N ASP A 14 -9.58 1.32 -8.48
CA ASP A 14 -10.73 1.39 -9.38
C ASP A 14 -10.40 0.80 -10.75
N ALA A 15 -9.27 1.22 -11.33
CA ALA A 15 -8.79 0.70 -12.61
C ALA A 15 -8.56 -0.83 -12.56
N ALA A 16 -7.92 -1.33 -11.50
CA ALA A 16 -7.65 -2.76 -11.34
C ALA A 16 -8.95 -3.59 -11.17
N CYS A 17 -9.91 -3.07 -10.39
CA CYS A 17 -11.21 -3.70 -10.19
C CYS A 17 -11.98 -3.81 -11.51
N HIS A 18 -11.97 -2.75 -12.32
CA HIS A 18 -12.64 -2.74 -13.64
C HIS A 18 -11.93 -3.61 -14.68
N ALA A 19 -10.60 -3.62 -14.67
CA ALA A 19 -9.81 -4.45 -15.58
C ALA A 19 -9.83 -5.95 -15.21
N GLY A 20 -10.08 -6.27 -13.95
CA GLY A 20 -10.00 -7.64 -13.44
C GLY A 20 -8.56 -8.12 -13.21
N GLU A 21 -7.60 -7.19 -13.12
CA GLU A 21 -6.19 -7.46 -12.87
C GLU A 21 -5.47 -6.23 -12.32
N ILE A 22 -4.39 -6.45 -11.58
CA ILE A 22 -3.44 -5.41 -11.17
C ILE A 22 -2.29 -5.42 -12.17
N GLY A 23 -2.08 -4.29 -12.84
CA GLY A 23 -1.17 -4.17 -13.97
C GLY A 23 -1.06 -2.73 -14.49
N PRO A 24 -0.19 -2.48 -15.48
CA PRO A 24 0.74 -3.43 -16.11
C PRO A 24 1.98 -3.71 -15.25
N ALA A 25 2.69 -4.80 -15.54
CA ALA A 25 4.00 -5.08 -14.97
C ALA A 25 5.11 -4.17 -15.58
N PRO A 26 6.22 -3.90 -14.87
CA PRO A 26 6.56 -4.38 -13.52
C PRO A 26 5.71 -3.72 -12.42
N LEU A 27 5.32 -4.51 -11.42
CA LEU A 27 4.63 -4.05 -10.22
C LEU A 27 5.60 -4.01 -9.05
N THR A 28 5.55 -2.95 -8.24
CA THR A 28 6.16 -2.99 -6.91
C THR A 28 5.18 -3.69 -5.96
N ALA A 29 5.64 -4.66 -5.20
CA ALA A 29 4.89 -5.34 -4.15
C ALA A 29 5.76 -5.50 -2.91
N TYR A 30 5.15 -5.88 -1.79
CA TYR A 30 5.84 -6.12 -0.53
C TYR A 30 5.43 -7.47 0.04
N ALA A 31 6.35 -8.19 0.67
CA ALA A 31 6.08 -9.49 1.28
C ALA A 31 7.04 -9.76 2.43
N VAL A 32 6.82 -10.87 3.15
CA VAL A 32 7.79 -11.36 4.13
C VAL A 32 9.02 -11.93 3.42
N THR A 33 9.98 -11.06 3.12
CA THR A 33 11.26 -11.42 2.50
C THR A 33 12.21 -12.05 3.52
N PRO A 34 13.28 -12.73 3.06
CA PRO A 34 14.35 -13.16 3.95
C PRO A 34 14.99 -12.01 4.75
N ALA A 35 15.19 -10.84 4.16
CA ALA A 35 15.81 -9.69 4.83
C ALA A 35 14.89 -9.07 5.90
N LEU A 36 13.58 -9.03 5.66
CA LEU A 36 12.61 -8.62 6.67
C LEU A 36 12.61 -9.60 7.84
N ARG A 37 12.60 -10.90 7.55
CA ARG A 37 12.61 -11.96 8.58
C ARG A 37 13.90 -11.94 9.42
N GLU A 38 15.03 -11.64 8.81
CA GLU A 38 16.31 -11.52 9.52
C GLU A 38 16.31 -10.32 10.48
N TRP A 39 15.77 -9.17 10.04
CA TRP A 39 15.67 -7.98 10.88
C TRP A 39 14.71 -8.18 12.06
N TYR A 40 13.56 -8.80 11.81
CA TYR A 40 12.54 -9.12 12.80
C TYR A 40 12.67 -10.56 13.31
N SER A 41 13.89 -10.99 13.65
CA SER A 41 14.19 -12.38 14.03
C SER A 41 13.40 -12.94 15.22
N GLY A 42 12.79 -12.09 16.04
CA GLY A 42 11.94 -12.48 17.17
C GLY A 42 10.44 -12.44 16.89
N GLY A 43 10.02 -11.92 15.74
CA GLY A 43 8.60 -11.77 15.43
C GLY A 43 7.98 -13.01 14.81
N ASP A 44 6.68 -13.17 15.03
CA ASP A 44 5.91 -14.22 14.36
C ASP A 44 5.54 -13.85 12.91
N ASP A 45 4.90 -14.78 12.20
CA ASP A 45 4.53 -14.56 10.80
C ASP A 45 3.48 -13.44 10.64
N GLU A 46 2.64 -13.19 11.65
CA GLU A 46 1.63 -12.12 11.64
C GLU A 46 2.29 -10.74 11.78
N GLU A 47 3.25 -10.61 12.70
CA GLU A 47 4.05 -9.39 12.87
C GLU A 47 4.87 -9.05 11.61
N LEU A 48 5.44 -10.08 10.97
CA LEU A 48 6.17 -9.91 9.71
C LEU A 48 5.24 -9.49 8.56
N GLU A 49 4.05 -10.10 8.48
CA GLU A 49 3.02 -9.71 7.49
C GLU A 49 2.56 -8.26 7.70
N TYR A 50 2.37 -7.85 8.95
CA TYR A 50 2.07 -6.47 9.30
C TYR A 50 3.18 -5.51 8.87
N ALA A 51 4.45 -5.85 9.14
CA ALA A 51 5.59 -5.03 8.74
C ALA A 51 5.70 -4.88 7.22
N ALA A 52 5.47 -5.94 6.45
CA ALA A 52 5.44 -5.89 4.99
C ALA A 52 4.28 -5.02 4.47
N MET A 53 3.09 -5.14 5.07
CA MET A 53 1.94 -4.31 4.75
C MET A 53 2.19 -2.83 5.08
N ALA A 54 2.86 -2.53 6.19
CA ALA A 54 3.22 -1.16 6.59
C ALA A 54 4.17 -0.50 5.58
N GLN A 55 5.17 -1.24 5.06
CA GLN A 55 6.03 -0.74 3.99
C GLN A 55 5.27 -0.49 2.68
N ALA A 56 4.29 -1.33 2.34
CA ALA A 56 3.39 -1.07 1.21
C ALA A 56 2.53 0.18 1.47
N ALA A 57 2.04 0.39 2.68
CA ALA A 57 1.28 1.58 3.04
C ALA A 57 2.13 2.86 2.90
N ARG A 58 3.40 2.83 3.33
CA ARG A 58 4.35 3.92 3.10
C ARG A 58 4.54 4.19 1.61
N ALA A 59 4.70 3.14 0.79
CA ALA A 59 4.85 3.29 -0.66
C ALA A 59 3.60 3.87 -1.34
N SER A 60 2.40 3.60 -0.79
CA SER A 60 1.15 4.25 -1.23
C SER A 60 1.19 5.78 -1.02
N VAL A 61 1.85 6.28 0.04
CA VAL A 61 2.06 7.74 0.22
C VAL A 61 2.87 8.33 -0.93
N GLY A 62 3.91 7.64 -1.39
CA GLY A 62 4.68 8.06 -2.57
C GLY A 62 3.84 8.11 -3.85
N LEU A 63 2.91 7.17 -4.03
CA LEU A 63 1.97 7.21 -5.15
C LEU A 63 1.01 8.41 -5.06
N LEU A 64 0.53 8.71 -3.85
CA LEU A 64 -0.30 9.90 -3.60
C LEU A 64 0.48 11.20 -3.81
N ALA A 65 1.76 11.25 -3.44
CA ALA A 65 2.62 12.40 -3.71
C ALA A 65 2.75 12.66 -5.22
N ALA A 66 2.85 11.59 -6.02
CA ALA A 66 2.92 11.66 -7.48
C ALA A 66 1.60 12.03 -8.17
N ASP A 67 0.45 11.82 -7.50
CA ASP A 67 -0.89 12.21 -8.00
C ASP A 67 -1.65 13.08 -6.97
N PRO A 68 -1.45 14.41 -7.02
CA PRO A 68 -2.13 15.34 -6.12
C PRO A 68 -3.66 15.38 -6.29
N SER A 69 -4.20 14.81 -7.36
CA SER A 69 -5.64 14.76 -7.62
C SER A 69 -6.33 13.56 -6.96
N ALA A 70 -5.55 12.55 -6.54
CA ALA A 70 -6.06 11.39 -5.85
C ALA A 70 -6.60 11.75 -4.45
N VAL A 71 -7.61 11.00 -4.01
CA VAL A 71 -8.08 11.05 -2.61
C VAL A 71 -6.91 10.72 -1.70
N ARG A 72 -6.65 11.58 -0.70
CA ARG A 72 -5.51 11.46 0.23
C ARG A 72 -5.73 10.35 1.26
N ARG A 73 -5.83 9.10 0.79
CA ARG A 73 -5.96 7.88 1.60
C ARG A 73 -5.07 6.81 1.00
N ARG A 74 -4.22 6.20 1.81
CA ARG A 74 -3.39 5.07 1.40
C ARG A 74 -4.28 3.89 1.05
N VAL A 75 -3.86 3.14 0.04
CA VAL A 75 -4.50 1.89 -0.38
C VAL A 75 -3.42 0.82 -0.50
N VAL A 76 -3.67 -0.34 0.10
CA VAL A 76 -2.84 -1.53 -0.02
C VAL A 76 -3.71 -2.70 -0.43
N ILE A 77 -3.39 -3.36 -1.54
CA ILE A 77 -4.12 -4.53 -2.03
C ILE A 77 -3.38 -5.78 -1.55
N ALA A 78 -4.02 -6.58 -0.70
CA ALA A 78 -3.48 -7.86 -0.27
C ALA A 78 -3.82 -8.94 -1.31
N CYS A 79 -2.81 -9.62 -1.83
CA CYS A 79 -2.97 -10.69 -2.82
C CYS A 79 -2.31 -11.98 -2.39
N GLU A 80 -2.83 -13.08 -2.91
CA GLU A 80 -2.35 -14.43 -2.64
C GLU A 80 -1.75 -15.05 -3.89
N VAL A 81 -0.45 -15.25 -3.88
CA VAL A 81 0.30 -15.78 -5.02
C VAL A 81 0.91 -17.14 -4.73
N GLY A 82 1.21 -17.88 -5.81
CA GLY A 82 1.84 -19.20 -5.70
C GLY A 82 3.31 -19.12 -5.28
N ALA A 83 3.99 -18.07 -5.75
CA ALA A 83 5.39 -17.77 -5.45
C ALA A 83 5.64 -16.27 -5.70
N VAL A 84 6.68 -15.74 -5.07
CA VAL A 84 7.25 -14.42 -5.40
C VAL A 84 8.63 -14.61 -6.01
N PRO A 85 9.12 -13.65 -6.82
CA PRO A 85 10.51 -13.66 -7.26
C PRO A 85 11.46 -13.66 -6.06
N PRO A 86 12.69 -14.18 -6.22
CA PRO A 86 13.73 -13.97 -5.23
C PRO A 86 13.91 -12.46 -5.00
N ALA A 87 14.24 -12.07 -3.78
CA ALA A 87 14.65 -10.69 -3.49
C ALA A 87 15.76 -10.30 -4.49
N ASP A 88 15.66 -9.12 -5.08
CA ASP A 88 16.51 -8.66 -6.19
C ASP A 88 17.97 -8.35 -5.78
N GLY A 89 18.34 -8.69 -4.53
CA GLY A 89 19.69 -8.53 -4.01
C GLY A 89 20.06 -7.10 -3.62
N THR A 90 19.11 -6.15 -3.69
CA THR A 90 19.29 -4.76 -3.21
C THR A 90 18.98 -4.58 -1.71
N VAL A 91 18.91 -5.70 -0.99
CA VAL A 91 18.24 -5.84 0.31
C VAL A 91 19.03 -5.18 1.44
N GLU A 92 18.63 -3.96 1.79
CA GLU A 92 18.88 -3.42 3.12
C GLU A 92 18.16 -4.31 4.15
N LEU A 93 18.76 -4.44 5.34
CA LEU A 93 18.16 -5.23 6.41
C LEU A 93 16.77 -4.66 6.77
N GLY A 94 15.74 -5.50 6.74
CA GLY A 94 14.36 -5.07 6.97
C GLY A 94 13.54 -4.79 5.70
N ASP A 95 14.12 -4.82 4.50
CA ASP A 95 13.39 -4.51 3.27
C ASP A 95 12.40 -5.62 2.87
N ALA A 96 11.14 -5.26 2.65
CA ALA A 96 10.06 -6.15 2.23
C ALA A 96 9.75 -6.07 0.72
N ARG A 97 10.41 -5.18 -0.03
CA ARG A 97 10.10 -4.87 -1.43
C ARG A 97 10.40 -6.03 -2.38
N LEU A 98 9.54 -6.16 -3.39
CA LEU A 98 9.63 -7.08 -4.51
C LEU A 98 9.27 -6.35 -5.81
N GLU A 99 9.95 -6.71 -6.91
CA GLU A 99 9.54 -6.31 -8.26
C GLU A 99 8.89 -7.50 -8.98
N MET A 100 7.60 -7.41 -9.28
CA MET A 100 6.85 -8.45 -9.96
C MET A 100 6.73 -8.16 -11.45
N HIS A 101 7.28 -9.04 -12.29
CA HIS A 101 7.21 -8.95 -13.74
C HIS A 101 5.95 -9.61 -14.35
N VAL A 102 4.90 -9.78 -13.55
CA VAL A 102 3.64 -10.40 -13.96
C VAL A 102 2.47 -9.54 -13.51
N VAL A 103 1.37 -9.58 -14.28
CA VAL A 103 0.08 -9.06 -13.82
C VAL A 103 -0.49 -9.98 -12.74
N ILE A 104 -1.22 -9.41 -11.79
CA ILE A 104 -1.89 -10.19 -10.74
C ILE A 104 -3.39 -10.23 -11.07
N PRO A 105 -3.97 -11.38 -11.41
CA PRO A 105 -5.41 -11.48 -11.65
C PRO A 105 -6.19 -11.04 -10.41
N TRP A 106 -7.33 -10.38 -10.60
CA TRP A 106 -8.18 -9.94 -9.47
C TRP A 106 -8.65 -11.10 -8.59
N THR A 107 -8.74 -12.31 -9.15
CA THR A 107 -9.05 -13.55 -8.41
C THR A 107 -7.99 -13.92 -7.37
N LYS A 108 -6.83 -13.25 -7.36
CA LYS A 108 -5.80 -13.37 -6.33
C LYS A 108 -5.92 -12.34 -5.23
N VAL A 109 -6.77 -11.32 -5.37
CA VAL A 109 -7.01 -10.34 -4.32
C VAL A 109 -7.73 -11.03 -3.16
N ALA A 110 -7.17 -10.92 -1.96
CA ALA A 110 -7.77 -11.41 -0.73
C ALA A 110 -8.55 -10.31 0.00
N ALA A 111 -8.00 -9.10 0.02
CA ALA A 111 -8.59 -7.95 0.69
C ALA A 111 -7.96 -6.64 0.19
N VAL A 112 -8.58 -5.52 0.56
CA VAL A 112 -8.02 -4.18 0.38
C VAL A 112 -7.99 -3.47 1.72
N HIS A 113 -6.87 -2.82 2.01
CA HIS A 113 -6.66 -2.01 3.20
C HIS A 113 -6.64 -0.53 2.80
N VAL A 114 -7.46 0.29 3.46
CA VAL A 114 -7.57 1.73 3.15
C VAL A 114 -7.64 2.54 4.43
N ASP A 115 -6.95 3.68 4.48
CA ASP A 115 -7.07 4.64 5.59
C ASP A 115 -8.52 4.99 5.90
N ALA A 116 -8.85 5.36 7.14
CA ALA A 116 -10.16 5.97 7.41
C ALA A 116 -10.28 7.35 6.75
N VAL A 117 -11.51 7.83 6.51
CA VAL A 117 -11.75 9.19 5.97
C VAL A 117 -11.13 10.27 6.87
N ALA A 118 -11.12 10.06 8.18
CA ALA A 118 -10.53 10.98 9.15
C ALA A 118 -9.00 11.14 9.02
N ALA A 119 -8.30 10.13 8.50
CA ALA A 119 -6.85 10.16 8.32
C ALA A 119 -6.41 11.02 7.12
N ALA A 120 -7.35 11.49 6.28
CA ALA A 120 -7.01 12.18 5.04
C ALA A 120 -6.12 13.43 5.23
N GLY A 121 -6.25 14.12 6.36
CA GLY A 121 -5.42 15.27 6.70
C GLY A 121 -3.95 14.90 6.95
N VAL A 122 -3.69 13.84 7.74
CA VAL A 122 -2.33 13.41 8.07
C VAL A 122 -1.65 12.74 6.88
N VAL A 123 -2.40 11.96 6.10
CA VAL A 123 -1.93 11.35 4.84
C VAL A 123 -1.61 12.43 3.80
N GLY A 124 -2.46 13.44 3.69
CA GLY A 124 -2.24 14.58 2.79
C GLY A 124 -0.95 15.32 3.12
N LYS A 125 -0.71 15.63 4.40
CA LYS A 125 0.53 16.27 4.85
C LYS A 125 1.77 15.43 4.49
N ALA A 126 1.73 14.12 4.76
CA ALA A 126 2.83 13.21 4.43
C ALA A 126 3.11 13.15 2.92
N ALA A 127 2.06 13.09 2.10
CA ALA A 127 2.19 13.10 0.64
C ALA A 127 2.76 14.43 0.12
N ASP A 128 2.29 15.56 0.64
CA ASP A 128 2.74 16.89 0.22
C ASP A 128 4.21 17.17 0.58
N THR A 129 4.74 16.53 1.63
CA THR A 129 6.14 16.66 2.06
C THR A 129 7.00 15.44 1.74
N TRP A 130 6.53 14.53 0.89
CA TRP A 130 7.20 13.25 0.59
C TRP A 130 8.67 13.41 0.19
N ASP A 131 8.96 14.26 -0.80
CA ASP A 131 10.34 14.46 -1.28
C ASP A 131 11.25 15.04 -0.19
N ALA A 132 10.74 15.91 0.68
CA ALA A 132 11.51 16.45 1.80
C ALA A 132 11.83 15.36 2.83
N ALA A 133 10.87 14.47 3.13
CA ALA A 133 11.09 13.34 4.03
C ALA A 133 12.16 12.38 3.47
N GLN A 134 12.13 12.11 2.17
CA GLN A 134 13.13 11.28 1.49
C GLN A 134 14.55 11.90 1.51
N ASN A 135 14.64 13.24 1.65
CA ASN A 135 15.90 13.96 1.82
C ASN A 135 16.29 14.18 3.30
N GLY A 136 15.53 13.62 4.24
CA GLY A 136 15.84 13.65 5.68
C GLY A 136 15.41 14.93 6.40
N ASP A 137 14.49 15.72 5.84
CA ASP A 137 13.89 16.85 6.56
C ASP A 137 13.09 16.35 7.77
N GLU A 138 13.42 16.83 8.97
CA GLU A 138 12.87 16.31 10.23
C GLU A 138 11.35 16.51 10.35
N ASP A 139 10.82 17.65 9.89
CA ASP A 139 9.39 17.95 9.96
C ASP A 139 8.59 17.10 8.96
N ALA A 140 9.17 16.85 7.78
CA ALA A 140 8.59 15.98 6.77
C ALA A 140 8.65 14.50 7.18
N VAL A 141 9.75 14.05 7.79
CA VAL A 141 9.87 12.70 8.37
C VAL A 141 8.82 12.52 9.47
N PHE A 142 8.67 13.49 10.37
CA PHE A 142 7.64 13.45 11.41
C PHE A 142 6.21 13.38 10.83
N ALA A 143 5.95 14.10 9.73
CA ALA A 143 4.66 14.03 9.05
C ALA A 143 4.40 12.63 8.46
N LEU A 144 5.43 12.00 7.89
CA LEU A 144 5.34 10.64 7.37
C LEU A 144 5.13 9.62 8.49
N ASP A 145 5.89 9.71 9.59
CA ASP A 145 5.71 8.84 10.77
C ASP A 145 4.31 8.99 11.37
N SER A 146 3.77 10.21 11.41
CA SER A 146 2.40 10.46 11.86
C SER A 146 1.37 9.76 10.96
N CYS A 147 1.59 9.75 9.64
CA CYS A 147 0.76 9.00 8.71
C CYS A 147 0.90 7.49 8.88
N GLU A 148 2.10 6.99 9.17
CA GLU A 148 2.35 5.57 9.40
C GLU A 148 1.69 5.04 10.68
N GLY A 149 1.44 5.91 11.66
CA GLY A 149 0.68 5.59 12.86
C GLY A 149 -0.83 5.45 12.67
N GLU A 150 -1.38 5.76 11.49
CA GLU A 150 -2.80 5.56 11.20
C GLU A 150 -3.08 4.10 10.80
N ASP A 151 -4.14 3.53 11.38
CA ASP A 151 -4.61 2.19 11.03
C ASP A 151 -5.32 2.17 9.67
N LEU A 152 -5.11 1.08 8.92
CA LEU A 152 -5.86 0.82 7.69
C LEU A 152 -7.09 -0.03 7.98
N LEU A 153 -8.25 0.42 7.52
CA LEU A 153 -9.49 -0.35 7.52
C LEU A 153 -9.38 -1.51 6.53
N TRP A 154 -9.90 -2.67 6.90
CA TRP A 154 -9.94 -3.86 6.06
C TRP A 154 -11.28 -3.98 5.32
N TYR A 155 -11.22 -4.24 4.01
CA TYR A 155 -12.38 -4.47 3.15
C TYR A 155 -12.26 -5.83 2.45
N ALA A 156 -13.32 -6.63 2.51
CA ALA A 156 -13.45 -7.84 1.72
C ALA A 156 -13.59 -7.51 0.23
N THR A 157 -13.23 -8.45 -0.65
CA THR A 157 -13.29 -8.24 -2.11
C THR A 157 -14.66 -7.81 -2.62
N GLN A 158 -15.73 -8.30 -1.99
CA GLN A 158 -17.12 -7.96 -2.31
C GLN A 158 -17.58 -6.57 -1.84
N GLU A 159 -16.83 -5.93 -0.95
CA GLU A 159 -17.12 -4.56 -0.46
C GLU A 159 -16.40 -3.50 -1.30
N ILE A 160 -15.42 -3.88 -2.12
CA ILE A 160 -14.62 -2.97 -2.94
C ILE A 160 -15.48 -2.11 -3.90
N PRO A 161 -16.51 -2.66 -4.59
CA PRO A 161 -17.35 -1.83 -5.46
C PRO A 161 -18.10 -0.73 -4.71
N ASP A 162 -18.59 -1.02 -3.50
CA ASP A 162 -19.30 -0.04 -2.67
C ASP A 162 -18.35 1.02 -2.10
N LEU A 163 -17.14 0.60 -1.67
CA LEU A 163 -16.06 1.52 -1.29
C LEU A 163 -15.73 2.49 -2.44
N LEU A 164 -15.50 1.98 -3.65
CA LEU A 164 -15.17 2.80 -4.82
C LEU A 164 -16.32 3.76 -5.19
N ALA A 165 -17.57 3.32 -5.06
CA ALA A 165 -18.73 4.17 -5.26
C ALA A 165 -18.82 5.32 -4.23
N ALA A 166 -18.40 5.06 -2.98
CA ALA A 166 -18.34 6.06 -1.92
C ALA A 166 -17.17 7.06 -2.10
N GLU A 167 -16.05 6.63 -2.69
CA GLU A 167 -14.92 7.55 -2.97
C GLU A 167 -15.08 8.34 -4.27
N GLY A 168 -15.96 7.91 -5.16
CA GLY A 168 -16.21 8.58 -6.44
C GLY A 168 -16.82 9.98 -6.30
N PRO A 169 -16.95 10.75 -7.40
CA PRO A 169 -17.41 12.15 -7.41
C PRO A 169 -18.79 12.44 -6.78
N ARG A 170 -19.51 11.41 -6.32
CA ARG A 170 -20.83 11.49 -5.68
C ARG A 170 -20.81 11.28 -4.17
N GLY A 171 -19.73 10.77 -3.58
CA GLY A 171 -19.65 10.47 -2.15
C GLY A 171 -18.96 11.53 -1.29
N GLY A 172 -18.42 12.58 -1.91
CA GLY A 172 -18.11 13.82 -1.21
C GLY A 172 -19.39 14.47 -0.71
N LEU A 173 -19.77 14.20 0.54
CA LEU A 173 -20.76 15.02 1.25
C LEU A 173 -20.35 16.48 1.07
N ARG A 174 -21.20 17.24 0.38
CA ARG A 174 -21.16 18.70 0.40
C ARG A 174 -21.30 19.12 1.86
N ALA A 175 -20.19 19.55 2.47
CA ALA A 175 -20.21 20.43 3.62
C ALA A 175 -20.38 21.88 3.13
#